data_AF-A0A813WC79-F1
#
_entry.id   AF-A0A813WC79-F1
#
_cell.length_a   1.000
_cell.length_b   1.000
_cell.length_c   1.000
_cell.angle_alpha   90.00
_cell.angle_beta   90.00
_cell.angle_gamma   90.00
#
_symmetry.space_group_name_H-M   'P 1'
#
loop_
_entity.id
_entity.type
_entity.pdbx_description
1 polymer ?
#
loop_
_entity_poly.entity_id
_entity_poly.type
_entity_poly.pdbx_seq_one_letter_code
_entity_poly.pdbx_strand_id
1 'polypeptide(L)'
;MRHFQAKHNIDPKYLQVLDPDLTEYGLQQGFNITFDNELDLIICSPLSRTIQTYLSLFHDIEKRQRIPFMLDTDLQEIGEIPADTASSKAQLKQKFPQLSSIINRDLAEDFNDKKNPLYSSSSNSVKQRIIRFHQRLWTQRNEKHIMIITHAGWLSRALDRKELKNGEIVKQIYKNGVV
;
A
#
# COMPACT_ATOMS: atom_id res chain seq x y z
N MET A 1 4.08 -4.05 5.81
CA MET A 1 4.49 -2.78 6.45
C MET A 1 3.33 -1.80 6.42
N ARG A 2 3.05 -1.13 7.55
CA ARG A 2 2.15 0.03 7.57
C ARG A 2 2.87 1.25 6.99
N HIS A 3 2.21 2.04 6.15
CA HIS A 3 2.77 3.29 5.63
C HIS A 3 3.33 4.20 6.74
N PHE A 4 4.25 5.07 6.37
CA PHE A 4 4.80 6.10 7.25
C PHE A 4 3.74 7.12 7.69
N GLN A 5 4.07 7.97 8.65
CA GLN A 5 3.15 8.93 9.22
C GLN A 5 2.60 9.86 8.14
N ALA A 6 1.28 9.86 8.01
CA ALA A 6 0.54 10.74 7.12
C ALA A 6 -0.15 11.86 7.90
N LYS A 7 -0.53 12.93 7.19
CA LYS A 7 -1.16 14.11 7.79
C LYS A 7 -2.42 13.75 8.59
N HIS A 8 -3.22 12.79 8.10
CA HIS A 8 -4.41 12.30 8.81
C HIS A 8 -4.09 11.51 10.09
N ASN A 9 -2.86 11.02 10.29
CA ASN A 9 -2.48 10.33 11.52
C ASN A 9 -2.24 11.30 12.68
N ILE A 10 -1.96 12.58 12.40
CA ILE A 10 -1.60 13.57 13.43
C ILE A 10 -2.65 14.66 13.61
N ASP A 11 -3.53 14.87 12.63
CA ASP A 11 -4.53 15.93 12.67
C ASP A 11 -5.83 15.47 11.99
N PRO A 12 -6.94 15.34 12.76
CA PRO A 12 -8.23 14.89 12.25
C PRO A 12 -8.80 15.72 11.10
N LYS A 13 -8.38 16.98 10.92
CA LYS A 13 -8.88 17.80 9.79
C LYS A 13 -8.54 17.19 8.43
N TYR A 14 -7.47 16.39 8.37
CA TYR A 14 -7.08 15.70 7.15
C TYR A 14 -7.88 14.42 6.88
N LEU A 15 -8.78 13.99 7.78
CA LEU A 15 -9.71 12.88 7.50
C LEU A 15 -10.68 13.22 6.34
N GLN A 16 -10.96 14.51 6.15
CA GLN A 16 -11.79 15.04 5.06
C GLN A 16 -11.00 15.48 3.83
N VAL A 17 -9.66 15.37 3.88
CA VAL A 17 -8.81 15.63 2.73
C VAL A 17 -8.69 14.33 1.94
N LEU A 18 -8.93 14.39 0.63
CA LEU A 18 -8.77 13.24 -0.27
C LEU A 18 -7.30 12.81 -0.29
N ASP A 19 -7.06 11.51 -0.07
CA ASP A 19 -5.75 10.86 -0.23
C ASP A 19 -4.54 11.65 0.32
N PRO A 20 -4.55 11.99 1.63
CA PRO A 20 -3.61 12.91 2.22
C PRO A 20 -2.19 12.34 2.24
N ASP A 21 -1.23 13.23 1.99
CA ASP A 21 0.21 12.91 1.96
C ASP A 21 0.80 12.48 3.31
N LEU A 22 2.01 11.93 3.22
CA LEU A 22 2.94 11.86 4.33
C LEU A 22 3.22 13.25 4.94
N THR A 23 3.56 13.25 6.22
CA THR A 23 4.16 14.43 6.87
C THR A 23 5.63 14.55 6.47
N GLU A 24 6.27 15.68 6.75
CA GLU A 24 7.73 15.82 6.59
C GLU A 24 8.48 14.76 7.40
N TYR A 25 8.04 14.50 8.63
CA TYR A 25 8.55 13.41 9.44
C TYR A 25 8.35 12.04 8.76
N GLY A 26 7.16 11.78 8.21
CA GLY A 26 6.86 10.54 7.48
C GLY A 26 7.78 10.30 6.28
N LEU A 27 8.14 11.36 5.54
CA LEU A 27 9.09 11.28 4.42
C LEU A 27 10.51 10.93 4.86
N GLN A 28 10.87 11.21 6.12
CA GLN A 28 12.19 10.91 6.67
C GLN A 28 12.27 9.53 7.35
N GLN A 29 11.14 8.88 7.64
CA GLN A 29 11.13 7.57 8.32
C GLN A 29 11.85 6.46 7.55
N GLY A 30 11.99 6.58 6.23
CA GLY A 30 12.61 5.56 5.38
C GLY A 30 14.14 5.51 5.41
N PHE A 31 14.82 6.57 5.85
CA PHE A 31 16.27 6.69 5.67
C PHE A 31 17.09 5.62 6.42
N ASN A 32 16.62 5.18 7.58
CA ASN A 32 17.37 4.27 8.45
C ASN A 32 16.80 2.83 8.46
N ILE A 33 15.86 2.52 7.55
CA ILE A 33 15.29 1.18 7.48
C ILE A 33 16.18 0.29 6.63
N THR A 34 16.66 -0.80 7.23
CA THR A 34 17.39 -1.88 6.56
C THR A 34 16.52 -3.13 6.49
N PHE A 35 16.72 -3.93 5.44
CA PHE A 35 16.03 -5.21 5.28
C PHE A 35 17.02 -6.36 5.51
N ASP A 36 16.59 -7.37 6.25
CA ASP A 36 17.42 -8.55 6.55
C ASP A 36 17.75 -9.39 5.29
N ASN A 37 16.92 -9.28 4.26
CA ASN A 37 17.07 -10.01 3.01
C ASN A 37 16.92 -9.06 1.83
N GLU A 38 17.53 -9.41 0.69
CA GLU A 38 17.21 -8.78 -0.58
C GLU A 38 15.73 -9.03 -0.92
N LEU A 39 15.05 -7.99 -1.36
CA LEU A 39 13.64 -8.03 -1.73
C LEU A 39 13.52 -8.39 -3.21
N ASP A 40 12.62 -9.32 -3.52
CA ASP A 40 12.36 -9.79 -4.89
C ASP A 40 11.22 -9.00 -5.56
N LEU A 41 10.31 -8.44 -4.75
CA LEU A 41 9.15 -7.70 -5.23
C LEU A 41 8.67 -6.72 -4.16
N ILE A 42 8.21 -5.54 -4.61
CA ILE A 42 7.52 -4.57 -3.76
C ILE A 42 6.11 -4.35 -4.33
N ILE A 43 5.10 -4.51 -3.47
CA ILE A 43 3.70 -4.28 -3.80
C ILE A 43 3.17 -3.19 -2.89
N CYS A 44 2.58 -2.15 -3.49
CA CYS A 44 2.00 -1.04 -2.73
C CYS A 44 0.50 -0.91 -2.99
N SER A 45 -0.21 -0.48 -1.96
CA SER A 45 -1.50 0.18 -2.16
C SER A 45 -1.34 1.43 -3.05
N PRO A 46 -2.35 1.77 -3.89
CA PRO A 46 -2.29 2.94 -4.76
C PRO A 46 -2.54 4.28 -4.06
N LEU A 47 -2.66 4.34 -2.73
CA LEU A 47 -2.82 5.61 -2.02
C LEU A 47 -1.50 6.39 -1.98
N SER A 48 -1.59 7.72 -2.01
CA SER A 48 -0.42 8.61 -2.08
C SER A 48 0.59 8.35 -0.97
N ARG A 49 0.12 8.13 0.26
CA ARG A 49 0.97 7.86 1.42
C ARG A 49 1.75 6.55 1.34
N THR A 50 1.20 5.51 0.71
CA THR A 50 1.90 4.23 0.51
C THR A 50 2.92 4.34 -0.62
N ILE A 51 2.57 5.06 -1.70
CA ILE A 51 3.51 5.38 -2.79
C ILE A 51 4.68 6.23 -2.27
N GLN A 52 4.42 7.26 -1.46
CA GLN A 52 5.46 8.09 -0.84
C GLN A 52 6.31 7.29 0.14
N THR A 53 5.72 6.34 0.89
CA THR A 53 6.47 5.42 1.75
C THR A 53 7.46 4.60 0.93
N TYR A 54 7.02 4.04 -0.20
CA TYR A 54 7.91 3.34 -1.15
C TYR A 54 9.02 4.27 -1.67
N LEU A 55 8.69 5.46 -2.15
CA LEU A 55 9.68 6.39 -2.70
C LEU A 55 10.70 6.87 -1.64
N SER A 56 10.29 6.98 -0.37
CA SER A 56 11.17 7.32 0.76
C SER A 56 12.11 6.16 1.12
N LEU A 57 11.57 4.93 1.20
CA LEU A 57 12.38 3.72 1.46
C LEU A 57 13.39 3.45 0.34
N PHE A 58 12.97 3.60 -0.92
CA PHE A 58 13.76 3.33 -2.11
C PHE A 58 14.12 4.65 -2.82
N HIS A 59 14.69 5.58 -2.05
CA HIS A 59 15.12 6.88 -2.52
C HIS A 59 16.33 6.77 -3.48
N ASP A 60 17.18 5.77 -3.27
CA ASP A 60 18.24 5.37 -4.20
C ASP A 60 17.63 4.79 -5.49
N ILE A 61 17.82 5.52 -6.60
CA ILE A 61 17.25 5.21 -7.90
C ILE A 61 17.74 3.85 -8.41
N GLU A 62 19.00 3.49 -8.18
CA GLU A 62 19.52 2.22 -8.68
C GLU A 62 18.89 1.05 -7.94
N LYS A 63 18.79 1.14 -6.60
CA LYS A 63 18.07 0.12 -5.81
C LYS A 63 16.61 0.01 -6.26
N ARG A 64 15.97 1.15 -6.51
CA ARG A 64 14.58 1.20 -6.96
C ARG A 64 14.36 0.54 -8.31
N GLN A 65 15.32 0.64 -9.23
CA GLN A 65 15.24 0.02 -10.57
C GLN A 65 15.57 -1.47 -10.56
N ARG A 66 16.32 -1.96 -9.56
CA ARG A 66 16.70 -3.38 -9.44
C ARG A 66 15.56 -4.26 -8.94
N ILE A 67 14.65 -3.73 -8.11
CA ILE A 67 13.57 -4.50 -7.49
C ILE A 67 12.26 -4.24 -8.25
N PRO A 68 11.59 -5.27 -8.81
CA PRO A 68 10.26 -5.14 -9.38
C PRO A 68 9.28 -4.44 -8.43
N PHE A 69 8.46 -3.54 -8.99
CA PHE A 69 7.47 -2.77 -8.26
C PHE A 69 6.12 -2.79 -8.97
N MET A 70 5.06 -2.91 -8.17
CA MET A 70 3.68 -2.83 -8.66
C MET A 70 2.73 -2.20 -7.65
N LEU A 71 1.61 -1.69 -8.16
CA LEU A 71 0.47 -1.24 -7.38
C LEU A 71 -0.61 -2.33 -7.35
N ASP A 72 -1.29 -2.48 -6.23
CA ASP A 72 -2.41 -3.41 -6.10
C ASP A 72 -3.59 -2.75 -5.39
N THR A 73 -4.70 -2.62 -6.12
CA THR A 73 -5.96 -2.04 -5.66
C THR A 73 -6.55 -2.75 -4.44
N ASP A 74 -6.25 -4.04 -4.25
CA ASP A 74 -6.75 -4.80 -3.11
C ASP A 74 -6.07 -4.44 -1.80
N LEU A 75 -4.97 -3.68 -1.84
CA LEU A 75 -4.24 -3.20 -0.67
C LEU A 75 -4.69 -1.82 -0.15
N GLN A 76 -5.70 -1.18 -0.76
CA GLN A 76 -6.27 0.09 -0.28
C GLN A 76 -6.73 0.03 1.19
N GLU A 77 -6.78 1.19 1.85
CA GLU A 77 -7.41 1.27 3.17
C GLU A 77 -8.88 0.87 3.07
N ILE A 78 -9.42 0.39 4.19
CA ILE A 78 -10.73 -0.25 4.26
C ILE A 78 -11.88 0.74 4.39
N GLY A 79 -11.62 1.98 4.80
CA GLY A 79 -12.65 2.99 4.95
C GLY A 79 -13.08 3.59 3.61
N GLU A 80 -14.06 4.48 3.70
CA GLU A 80 -14.64 5.22 2.56
C GLU A 80 -14.66 6.73 2.79
N ILE A 81 -14.08 7.21 3.90
CA ILE A 81 -13.85 8.65 4.09
C ILE A 81 -12.86 9.16 3.04
N PRO A 82 -12.80 10.48 2.78
CA PRO A 82 -11.86 11.04 1.80
C PRO A 82 -10.42 10.60 2.03
N ALA A 83 -9.96 10.53 3.29
CA ALA A 83 -8.59 10.09 3.59
C ALA A 83 -8.32 8.61 3.24
N ASP A 84 -9.34 7.77 3.17
CA ASP A 84 -9.22 6.34 2.85
C ASP A 84 -9.55 6.02 1.39
N THR A 85 -9.85 7.06 0.62
CA THR A 85 -10.15 7.00 -0.81
C THR A 85 -8.93 7.48 -1.59
N ALA A 86 -8.46 6.67 -2.55
CA ALA A 86 -7.31 7.04 -3.37
C ALA A 86 -7.64 8.19 -4.35
N SER A 87 -6.62 8.96 -4.70
CA SER A 87 -6.70 9.89 -5.83
C SER A 87 -7.04 9.15 -7.13
N SER A 88 -7.62 9.83 -8.11
CA SER A 88 -7.87 9.22 -9.42
C SER A 88 -6.57 8.84 -10.13
N LYS A 89 -6.66 7.94 -11.11
CA LYS A 89 -5.50 7.51 -11.88
C LYS A 89 -4.79 8.67 -12.58
N ALA A 90 -5.54 9.65 -13.09
CA ALA A 90 -4.99 10.87 -13.68
C ALA A 90 -4.25 11.72 -12.65
N GLN A 91 -4.83 11.93 -11.46
CA GLN A 91 -4.21 12.68 -10.37
C GLN A 91 -2.93 12.00 -9.87
N LEU A 92 -2.93 10.66 -9.73
CA LEU A 92 -1.74 9.91 -9.35
C LEU A 92 -0.61 10.04 -10.37
N LYS A 93 -0.91 9.99 -11.68
CA LYS A 93 0.10 10.21 -12.73
C LYS A 93 0.71 11.61 -12.68
N GLN A 94 -0.12 12.62 -12.44
CA GLN A 94 0.36 14.00 -12.29
C GLN A 94 1.25 14.14 -11.05
N LYS A 95 0.90 13.48 -9.96
CA LYS A 95 1.61 13.55 -8.67
C LYS A 95 2.89 12.72 -8.65
N PHE A 96 2.91 11.58 -9.33
CA PHE A 96 4.02 10.63 -9.39
C PHE A 96 4.39 10.32 -10.85
N PRO A 97 4.87 11.32 -11.62
CA PRO A 97 5.15 11.15 -13.04
C PRO A 97 6.15 10.02 -13.31
N GLN A 98 7.12 9.80 -12.42
CA GLN A 98 8.10 8.72 -12.48
C GLN A 98 7.50 7.31 -12.37
N LEU A 99 6.25 7.18 -11.93
CA LEU A 99 5.51 5.92 -11.84
C LEU A 99 4.39 5.82 -12.88
N SER A 100 4.30 6.74 -13.85
CA SER A 100 3.16 6.82 -14.78
C SER A 100 2.92 5.53 -15.57
N SER A 101 3.99 4.83 -15.99
CA SER A 101 3.87 3.55 -16.70
C SER A 101 3.29 2.46 -15.81
N ILE A 102 3.75 2.38 -14.55
CA ILE A 102 3.26 1.44 -13.53
C ILE A 102 1.80 1.75 -13.20
N ILE A 103 1.46 3.02 -12.98
CA ILE A 103 0.07 3.46 -12.71
C ILE A 103 -0.85 3.09 -13.88
N ASN A 104 -0.41 3.26 -15.12
CA ASN A 104 -1.20 2.89 -16.30
C ASN A 104 -1.40 1.37 -16.39
N ARG A 105 -0.37 0.59 -16.09
CA ARG A 105 -0.38 -0.88 -16.16
C ARG A 105 -1.26 -1.49 -15.07
N ASP A 106 -1.13 -1.00 -13.84
CA ASP A 106 -1.64 -1.71 -12.65
C ASP A 106 -3.04 -1.25 -12.22
N LEU A 107 -3.44 -0.02 -12.55
CA LEU A 107 -4.70 0.56 -12.07
C LEU A 107 -5.74 0.67 -13.18
N ALA A 108 -6.94 0.15 -12.92
CA ALA A 108 -8.14 0.48 -13.70
C ALA A 108 -8.49 1.97 -13.54
N GLU A 109 -9.34 2.53 -14.41
CA GLU A 109 -9.73 3.94 -14.29
C GLU A 109 -10.60 4.22 -13.05
N ASP A 110 -11.40 3.25 -12.62
CA ASP A 110 -12.38 3.34 -11.53
C ASP A 110 -11.89 2.66 -10.23
N PHE A 111 -10.60 2.34 -10.12
CA PHE A 111 -10.04 1.60 -8.98
C PHE A 111 -10.27 2.29 -7.61
N ASN A 112 -10.49 3.60 -7.63
CA ASN A 112 -10.70 4.43 -6.44
C ASN A 112 -12.20 4.66 -6.12
N ASP A 113 -13.13 4.10 -6.89
CA ASP A 113 -14.56 4.21 -6.58
C ASP A 113 -14.95 3.27 -5.43
N LYS A 114 -15.18 3.85 -4.25
CA LYS A 114 -15.61 3.13 -3.05
C LYS A 114 -17.07 2.68 -3.11
N LYS A 115 -17.87 3.13 -4.07
CA LYS A 115 -19.22 2.61 -4.33
C LYS A 115 -19.18 1.30 -5.11
N ASN A 116 -18.07 1.01 -5.80
CA ASN A 116 -17.85 -0.29 -6.41
C ASN A 116 -17.79 -1.36 -5.31
N PRO A 117 -18.66 -2.39 -5.32
CA PRO A 117 -18.65 -3.46 -4.30
C PRO A 117 -17.31 -4.19 -4.19
N LEU A 118 -16.45 -4.14 -5.23
CA LEU A 118 -15.10 -4.71 -5.18
C LEU A 118 -14.17 -3.98 -4.22
N TYR A 119 -14.40 -2.68 -3.97
CA TYR A 119 -13.49 -1.79 -3.23
C TYR A 119 -14.15 -1.11 -2.02
N SER A 120 -15.45 -1.32 -1.82
CA SER A 120 -16.23 -0.70 -0.75
C SER A 120 -15.75 -1.07 0.66
N SER A 121 -16.23 -0.31 1.63
CA SER A 121 -15.89 -0.45 3.05
C SER A 121 -16.60 -1.61 3.76
N SER A 122 -17.48 -2.33 3.05
CA SER A 122 -18.25 -3.42 3.66
C SER A 122 -17.32 -4.55 4.14
N SER A 123 -17.63 -5.15 5.29
CA SER A 123 -16.83 -6.24 5.86
C SER A 123 -16.63 -7.41 4.87
N ASN A 124 -17.65 -7.71 4.06
CA ASN A 124 -17.54 -8.76 3.04
C ASN A 124 -16.59 -8.33 1.91
N SER A 125 -16.71 -7.12 1.38
CA SER A 125 -15.82 -6.59 0.33
C SER A 125 -14.36 -6.58 0.78
N VAL A 126 -14.09 -6.12 2.00
CA VAL A 126 -12.74 -6.13 2.58
C VAL A 126 -12.20 -7.55 2.71
N LYS A 127 -13.01 -8.50 3.21
CA LYS A 127 -12.61 -9.91 3.29
C LYS A 127 -12.29 -10.50 1.91
N GLN A 128 -13.12 -10.23 0.90
CA GLN A 128 -12.90 -10.72 -0.46
C GLN A 128 -11.63 -10.13 -1.09
N ARG A 129 -11.33 -8.85 -0.85
CA ARG A 129 -10.08 -8.22 -1.31
C ARG A 129 -8.85 -8.90 -0.72
N ILE A 130 -8.86 -9.18 0.59
CA ILE A 130 -7.76 -9.88 1.27
C ILE A 130 -7.58 -11.28 0.69
N ILE A 131 -8.67 -12.06 0.54
CA ILE A 131 -8.62 -13.40 -0.06
C ILE A 131 -8.06 -13.35 -1.48
N ARG A 132 -8.58 -12.46 -2.32
CA ARG A 132 -8.17 -12.31 -3.71
C ARG A 132 -6.69 -11.93 -3.84
N PHE A 133 -6.22 -11.02 -2.98
CA PHE A 133 -4.81 -10.64 -2.92
C PHE A 133 -3.92 -11.84 -2.55
N HIS A 134 -4.23 -12.56 -1.47
CA HIS A 134 -3.47 -13.75 -1.07
C HIS A 134 -3.50 -14.87 -2.12
N GLN A 135 -4.64 -15.09 -2.77
CA GLN A 135 -4.75 -16.06 -3.87
C GLN A 135 -3.82 -15.70 -5.03
N ARG A 136 -3.76 -14.42 -5.45
CA ARG A 136 -2.83 -13.98 -6.49
C ARG A 136 -1.37 -14.16 -6.05
N LEU A 137 -1.05 -13.83 -4.79
CA LEU A 137 0.29 -14.08 -4.27
C LEU A 137 0.67 -15.56 -4.35
N TRP A 138 -0.22 -16.51 -4.04
CA TRP A 138 0.17 -17.93 -4.04
C TRP A 138 0.16 -18.57 -5.41
N THR A 139 -0.75 -18.14 -6.28
CA THR A 139 -0.99 -18.84 -7.56
C THR A 139 -0.26 -18.22 -8.73
N GLN A 140 0.23 -16.98 -8.59
CA GLN A 140 0.79 -16.21 -9.71
C GLN A 140 2.21 -15.67 -9.44
N ARG A 141 2.77 -15.90 -8.25
CA ARG A 141 4.06 -15.34 -7.82
C ARG A 141 5.00 -16.42 -7.34
N ASN A 142 6.28 -16.25 -7.64
CA ASN A 142 7.37 -17.16 -7.25
C ASN A 142 8.45 -16.45 -6.40
N GLU A 143 8.29 -15.14 -6.19
CA GLU A 143 9.15 -14.28 -5.37
C GLU A 143 9.13 -14.73 -3.90
N LYS A 144 10.31 -14.77 -3.26
CA LYS A 144 10.48 -15.29 -1.89
C LYS A 144 10.34 -14.20 -0.84
N HIS A 145 10.93 -13.03 -1.10
CA HIS A 145 10.91 -11.89 -0.19
C HIS A 145 10.10 -10.75 -0.81
N ILE A 146 8.81 -10.69 -0.46
CA ILE A 146 7.89 -9.68 -0.97
C ILE A 146 7.64 -8.62 0.11
N MET A 147 7.93 -7.36 -0.19
CA MET A 147 7.54 -6.23 0.65
C MET A 147 6.14 -5.74 0.26
N ILE A 148 5.23 -5.73 1.22
CA ILE A 148 3.87 -5.19 1.04
C ILE A 148 3.73 -3.91 1.87
N ILE A 149 3.48 -2.79 1.22
CA ILE A 149 3.25 -1.49 1.87
C ILE A 149 1.77 -1.12 1.75
N THR A 150 1.09 -1.08 2.89
CA THR A 150 -0.36 -0.92 2.99
C THR A 150 -0.73 -0.16 4.27
N HIS A 151 -1.95 -0.33 4.78
CA HIS A 151 -2.55 0.48 5.81
C HIS A 151 -2.91 -0.33 7.06
N ALA A 152 -3.20 0.37 8.14
CA ALA A 152 -3.52 -0.22 9.43
C ALA A 152 -4.78 -1.10 9.37
N GLY A 153 -5.87 -0.58 8.76
CA GLY A 153 -7.14 -1.30 8.71
C GLY A 153 -7.05 -2.59 7.90
N TRP A 154 -6.32 -2.56 6.78
CA TRP A 154 -6.03 -3.74 5.96
C TRP A 154 -5.18 -4.77 6.73
N LEU A 155 -4.06 -4.36 7.33
CA LEU A 155 -3.15 -5.25 8.06
C LEU A 155 -3.83 -5.92 9.25
N SER A 156 -4.61 -5.17 10.02
CA SER A 156 -5.35 -5.72 11.16
C SER A 156 -6.29 -6.85 10.75
N ARG A 157 -6.95 -6.73 9.59
CA ARG A 157 -7.88 -7.75 9.06
C ARG A 157 -7.19 -8.92 8.38
N ALA A 158 -6.05 -8.68 7.73
CA ALA A 158 -5.30 -9.71 7.04
C ALA A 158 -4.48 -10.58 8.00
N LEU A 159 -4.01 -10.01 9.11
CA LEU A 159 -3.10 -10.69 10.05
C LEU A 159 -3.74 -11.05 11.39
N ASP A 160 -4.98 -10.62 11.64
CA ASP A 160 -5.66 -10.74 12.95
C ASP A 160 -4.81 -10.21 14.12
N ARG A 161 -4.37 -8.95 14.00
CA ARG A 161 -3.46 -8.31 14.98
C ARG A 161 -3.94 -6.93 15.40
N LYS A 162 -3.41 -6.49 16.55
CA LYS A 162 -3.51 -5.10 17.02
C LYS A 162 -2.91 -4.14 15.99
N GLU A 163 -3.39 -2.90 16.03
CA GLU A 163 -2.95 -1.85 15.12
C GLU A 163 -1.44 -1.62 15.20
N LEU A 164 -0.78 -1.73 14.05
CA LEU A 164 0.67 -1.51 13.89
C LEU A 164 0.97 -0.01 13.86
N LYS A 165 2.13 0.44 14.37
CA LYS A 165 2.54 1.84 14.27
C LYS A 165 2.92 2.23 12.83
N ASN A 166 2.85 3.51 12.50
CA ASN A 166 3.31 3.99 11.19
C ASN A 166 4.78 3.63 10.95
N GLY A 167 5.07 2.97 9.81
CA GLY A 167 6.40 2.47 9.48
C GLY A 167 6.75 1.10 10.09
N GLU A 168 5.87 0.50 10.88
CA GLU A 168 6.13 -0.82 11.46
C GLU A 168 6.09 -1.92 10.38
N ILE A 169 7.11 -2.78 10.42
CA ILE A 169 7.28 -3.93 9.53
C ILE A 169 6.97 -5.19 10.33
N VAL A 170 6.03 -5.98 9.84
CA VAL A 170 5.72 -7.31 10.36
C VAL A 170 6.12 -8.33 9.31
N LYS A 171 6.89 -9.33 9.73
CA LYS A 171 7.28 -10.46 8.89
C LYS A 171 6.26 -11.58 9.05
N GLN A 172 5.71 -12.04 7.94
CA GLN A 172 4.90 -13.25 7.87
C GLN A 172 5.62 -14.27 6.98
N ILE A 173 5.75 -15.50 7.47
CA ILE A 173 6.38 -16.59 6.73
C ILE A 173 5.27 -17.53 6.30
N TYR A 174 5.16 -17.75 5.00
CA TYR A 174 4.18 -18.67 4.43
C TYR A 174 4.90 -19.95 4.01
N LYS A 175 4.45 -21.09 4.53
CA LYS A 175 4.96 -22.42 4.17
C LYS A 175 3.81 -23.26 3.63
N ASN A 176 3.97 -23.83 2.44
CA ASN A 176 3.05 -24.83 1.88
C ASN A 176 1.56 -24.42 1.85
N GLY A 177 1.25 -23.13 1.65
CA GLY A 177 -0.13 -22.68 1.44
C GLY A 177 -1.01 -22.58 2.70
N VAL A 178 -0.48 -22.77 3.90
CA VAL A 178 -1.20 -22.53 5.17
C VAL A 178 -0.58 -21.31 5.86
N VAL A 179 -1.44 -20.40 6.33
CA VAL A 179 -1.08 -19.24 7.16
C VAL A 179 -0.95 -19.68 8.61
#